data_AF-A0A843I6I6-F1
#
_entry.id   AF-A0A843I6I6-F1
#
_cell.length_a   1.000
_cell.length_b   1.000
_cell.length_c   1.000
_cell.angle_alpha   90.00
_cell.angle_beta   90.00
_cell.angle_gamma   90.00
#
_symmetry.space_group_name_H-M   'P 1'
#
loop_
_entity.id
_entity.type
_entity.pdbx_description
1 polymer ?
#
loop_
_entity_poly.entity_id
_entity_poly.type
_entity_poly.pdbx_seq_one_letter_code
_entity_poly.pdbx_strand_id
1 'polypeptide(L)'
;MGVEFPSKDAEDLVSQLLGGSEENEIIQSITKEKALIRIRLERRKSHLVTIVDFGNSDDAKKLGIKDMARELKRRLAAGGTIRDSWIEIQGDHRQKIKKILIDMGFKEDNILIDEEVKEV
;
A
#
# COMPACT_ATOMS: atom_id res chain seq x y z
N MET A 1 -19.17 -11.72 18.26
CA MET A 1 -17.94 -12.50 18.47
C MET A 1 -17.09 -12.27 17.22
N GLY A 2 -16.25 -11.23 17.25
CA GLY A 2 -15.36 -10.94 16.13
C GLY A 2 -14.32 -12.04 16.09
N VAL A 3 -14.27 -12.78 14.99
CA VAL A 3 -13.15 -13.67 14.71
C VAL A 3 -11.94 -12.76 14.45
N GLU A 4 -11.17 -12.51 15.49
CA GLU A 4 -9.78 -12.05 15.34
C GLU A 4 -9.03 -13.20 14.68
N PHE A 5 -8.81 -13.10 13.38
CA PHE A 5 -7.92 -13.99 12.66
C PHE A 5 -6.49 -13.71 13.15
N PRO A 6 -5.81 -14.66 13.82
CA PRO A 6 -4.43 -14.47 14.22
C PRO A 6 -3.58 -14.47 12.95
N SER A 7 -3.05 -13.31 12.57
CA SER A 7 -2.08 -13.17 11.48
C SER A 7 -0.82 -14.05 11.67
N LYS A 8 -0.57 -14.51 12.90
CA LYS A 8 0.55 -15.38 13.28
C LYS A 8 0.51 -16.79 12.67
N ASP A 9 -0.66 -17.38 12.43
CA ASP A 9 -0.72 -18.83 12.08
C ASP A 9 -0.26 -19.12 10.65
N ALA A 10 -0.47 -18.18 9.72
CA ALA A 10 -0.05 -18.35 8.32
C ALA A 10 1.46 -18.15 8.14
N GLU A 11 2.06 -17.21 8.87
CA GLU A 11 3.52 -16.98 8.85
C GLU A 11 4.26 -18.18 9.46
N ASP A 12 3.73 -18.77 10.53
CA ASP A 12 4.31 -19.94 11.20
C ASP A 12 4.23 -21.20 10.33
N LEU A 13 3.11 -21.42 9.61
CA LEU A 13 2.94 -22.52 8.66
C LEU A 13 3.91 -22.45 7.48
N VAL A 14 4.11 -21.24 6.92
CA VAL A 14 5.05 -21.04 5.80
C VAL A 14 6.48 -21.32 6.25
N SER A 15 6.86 -20.86 7.45
CA SER A 15 8.20 -21.08 8.02
C SER A 15 8.49 -22.55 8.37
N GLN A 16 7.46 -23.33 8.72
CA GLN A 16 7.61 -24.77 8.96
C GLN A 16 7.72 -25.58 7.66
N LEU A 17 7.20 -25.09 6.54
CA LEU A 17 7.15 -25.80 5.25
C LEU A 17 8.30 -25.44 4.31
N LEU A 18 8.76 -24.20 4.36
CA LEU A 18 9.76 -23.66 3.44
C LEU A 18 10.87 -23.04 4.28
N GLY A 19 12.13 -23.31 3.92
CA GLY A 19 13.31 -22.74 4.54
C GLY A 19 14.19 -22.13 3.47
N GLY A 20 14.20 -20.82 3.30
CA GLY A 20 14.99 -20.11 2.30
C GLY A 20 14.37 -18.82 1.74
N SER A 21 15.01 -18.29 0.70
CA SER A 21 14.62 -17.06 -0.02
C SER A 21 13.20 -17.09 -0.62
N GLU A 22 12.67 -18.27 -0.92
CA GLU A 22 11.33 -18.48 -1.48
C GLU A 22 10.21 -18.14 -0.47
N GLU A 23 10.48 -18.22 0.83
CA GLU A 23 9.53 -17.83 1.88
C GLU A 23 9.16 -16.34 1.78
N ASN A 24 10.15 -15.48 1.55
CA ASN A 24 9.94 -14.03 1.52
C ASN A 24 9.07 -13.60 0.33
N GLU A 25 9.22 -14.22 -0.84
CA GLU A 25 8.40 -13.92 -2.01
C GLU A 25 6.94 -14.36 -1.81
N ILE A 26 6.74 -15.55 -1.21
CA ILE A 26 5.40 -16.07 -0.92
C ILE A 26 4.70 -15.22 0.13
N ILE A 27 5.38 -14.87 1.23
CA ILE A 27 4.84 -14.00 2.28
C ILE A 27 4.50 -12.63 1.71
N GLN A 28 5.36 -12.05 0.85
CA GLN A 28 5.06 -10.78 0.19
C GLN A 28 3.84 -10.88 -0.72
N SER A 29 3.71 -11.95 -1.52
CA SER A 29 2.56 -12.15 -2.40
C SER A 29 1.25 -12.29 -1.61
N ILE A 30 1.24 -13.10 -0.54
CA ILE A 30 0.08 -13.26 0.34
C ILE A 30 -0.27 -11.94 1.02
N THR A 31 0.74 -11.19 1.46
CA THR A 31 0.54 -9.89 2.10
C THR A 31 -0.08 -8.89 1.12
N LYS A 32 0.39 -8.81 -0.12
CA LYS A 32 -0.19 -7.95 -1.17
C LYS A 32 -1.64 -8.29 -1.49
N GLU A 33 -1.98 -9.58 -1.50
CA GLU A 33 -3.35 -10.04 -1.79
C GLU A 33 -4.34 -9.70 -0.66
N LYS A 34 -3.86 -9.60 0.59
CA LYS A 34 -4.66 -9.25 1.77
C LYS A 34 -4.62 -7.77 2.15
N ALA A 35 -3.65 -7.02 1.63
CA ALA A 35 -3.45 -5.62 1.99
C ALA A 35 -4.63 -4.74 1.55
N LEU A 36 -5.21 -4.00 2.49
CA LEU A 36 -6.20 -2.95 2.23
C LEU A 36 -5.47 -1.62 2.03
N ILE A 37 -5.70 -0.99 0.87
CA ILE A 37 -5.05 0.28 0.52
C ILE A 37 -6.13 1.36 0.37
N ARG A 38 -5.93 2.49 1.03
CA ARG A 38 -6.83 3.64 0.90
C ARG A 38 -6.13 4.79 0.22
N ILE A 39 -6.70 5.24 -0.89
CA ILE A 39 -6.22 6.38 -1.66
C ILE A 39 -7.16 7.56 -1.40
N ARG A 40 -6.65 8.65 -0.83
CA ARG A 40 -7.42 9.87 -0.55
C ARG A 40 -6.79 11.10 -1.17
N LEU A 41 -7.60 12.09 -1.52
CA LEU A 41 -7.12 13.37 -2.00
C LEU A 41 -7.23 14.43 -0.90
N GLU A 42 -6.12 15.09 -0.61
CA GLU A 42 -6.06 16.19 0.34
C GLU A 42 -5.71 17.48 -0.40
N ARG A 43 -6.45 18.55 -0.10
CA ARG A 43 -6.15 19.89 -0.58
C ARG A 43 -5.34 20.63 0.47
N ARG A 44 -4.08 20.93 0.14
CA ARG A 44 -3.23 21.84 0.91
C ARG A 44 -3.44 23.27 0.39
N LYS A 45 -3.00 24.26 1.17
CA LYS A 45 -3.07 25.70 0.82
C LYS A 45 -2.69 26.05 -0.62
N SER A 46 -1.68 25.38 -1.18
CA SER A 46 -1.13 25.72 -2.50
C SER A 46 -1.33 24.65 -3.58
N HIS A 47 -1.64 23.40 -3.21
CA HIS A 47 -1.68 22.29 -4.17
C HIS A 47 -2.48 21.11 -3.63
N LEU A 48 -2.87 20.21 -4.54
CA LEU A 48 -3.47 18.92 -4.19
C LEU A 48 -2.39 17.89 -3.91
N VAL A 49 -2.68 16.96 -3.01
CA VAL A 49 -1.81 15.83 -2.66
C VAL A 49 -2.67 14.58 -2.60
N THR A 50 -2.26 13.54 -3.33
CA THR A 50 -2.82 12.20 -3.20
C THR A 50 -2.07 11.46 -2.10
N ILE A 51 -2.80 10.93 -1.12
CA ILE A 51 -2.27 10.11 -0.03
C ILE A 51 -2.62 8.65 -0.31
N VAL A 52 -1.63 7.78 -0.24
CA VAL A 52 -1.77 6.32 -0.37
C VAL A 52 -1.45 5.70 0.97
N ASP A 53 -2.48 5.25 1.68
CA ASP A 53 -2.42 4.74 3.04
C ASP A 53 -2.53 3.21 3.05
N PHE A 54 -1.61 2.55 3.74
CA PHE A 54 -1.54 1.09 3.86
C PHE A 54 -2.08 0.59 5.22
N GLY A 55 -2.76 1.46 5.97
CA GLY A 55 -3.40 1.13 7.25
C GLY A 55 -2.45 1.27 8.44
N ASN A 56 -1.48 0.37 8.57
CA ASN A 56 -0.49 0.40 9.64
C ASN A 56 0.95 0.34 9.13
N SER A 57 1.89 0.74 9.99
CA SER A 57 3.31 0.87 9.63
C SER A 57 4.02 -0.47 9.45
N ASP A 58 3.54 -1.54 10.07
CA ASP A 58 4.13 -2.88 9.94
C ASP A 58 3.80 -3.49 8.58
N ASP A 59 2.54 -3.41 8.15
CA ASP A 59 2.09 -3.83 6.82
C ASP A 59 2.76 -3.00 5.73
N ALA A 60 2.85 -1.69 5.92
CA ALA A 60 3.57 -0.81 5.00
C ALA A 60 5.04 -1.22 4.80
N LYS A 61 5.73 -1.62 5.88
CA LYS A 61 7.11 -2.11 5.81
C LYS A 61 7.20 -3.47 5.12
N LYS A 62 6.33 -4.42 5.48
CA LYS A 62 6.27 -5.77 4.86
C LYS A 62 6.01 -5.69 3.35
N LEU A 63 5.18 -4.73 2.92
CA LEU A 63 4.85 -4.48 1.52
C LEU A 63 5.94 -3.69 0.75
N GLY A 64 6.99 -3.23 1.43
CA GLY A 64 8.06 -2.46 0.79
C GLY A 64 7.63 -1.05 0.38
N ILE A 65 7.02 -0.27 1.29
CA ILE A 65 6.57 1.11 1.04
C ILE A 65 7.63 2.01 0.37
N LYS A 66 8.92 1.78 0.63
CA LYS A 66 10.02 2.53 0.02
C LYS A 66 10.13 2.28 -1.48
N ASP A 67 10.08 1.02 -1.89
CA ASP A 67 10.15 0.62 -3.29
C ASP A 67 8.88 1.04 -4.04
N MET A 68 7.72 0.89 -3.40
CA MET A 68 6.45 1.40 -3.94
C MET A 68 6.48 2.91 -4.16
N ALA A 69 6.95 3.69 -3.18
CA ALA A 69 7.05 5.13 -3.34
C ALA A 69 8.02 5.54 -4.46
N ARG A 70 9.12 4.80 -4.63
CA ARG A 70 10.06 5.04 -5.73
C ARG A 70 9.44 4.73 -7.08
N GLU A 71 8.69 3.64 -7.17
CA GLU A 71 7.96 3.23 -8.38
C GLU A 71 6.88 4.26 -8.76
N LEU A 72 6.03 4.64 -7.80
CA LEU A 72 4.98 5.62 -7.99
C LEU A 72 5.54 6.97 -8.45
N LYS A 73 6.56 7.49 -7.77
CA LYS A 73 7.20 8.76 -8.17
C LYS A 73 7.81 8.69 -9.56
N ARG A 74 8.45 7.57 -9.92
CA ARG A 74 9.03 7.36 -11.25
C ARG A 74 7.97 7.31 -12.35
N ARG A 75 6.88 6.56 -12.14
CA ARG A 75 5.80 6.40 -13.13
C ARG A 75 4.92 7.65 -13.27
N LEU A 76 4.74 8.41 -12.19
CA LEU A 76 3.89 9.60 -12.17
C LEU A 76 4.65 10.89 -12.52
N ALA A 77 5.99 10.85 -12.57
CA ALA A 77 6.86 12.02 -12.70
C ALA A 77 6.52 13.13 -11.68
N ALA A 78 6.15 12.71 -10.47
CA ALA A 78 5.65 13.58 -9.42
C ALA A 78 6.55 13.55 -8.18
N GLY A 79 6.62 14.69 -7.49
CA GLY A 79 7.22 14.76 -6.16
C GLY A 79 6.39 14.00 -5.13
N GLY A 80 7.04 13.53 -4.07
CA GLY A 80 6.34 12.82 -3.01
C GLY A 80 7.21 12.41 -1.84
N THR A 81 6.57 12.20 -0.70
CA THR A 81 7.20 11.91 0.59
C THR A 81 6.66 10.61 1.17
N ILE A 82 7.53 9.85 1.82
CA ILE A 82 7.15 8.62 2.54
C ILE A 82 6.97 9.00 4.00
N ARG A 83 5.83 8.62 4.59
CA ARG A 83 5.61 8.60 6.04
C ARG A 83 5.65 7.16 6.54
N ASP A 84 5.43 6.97 7.84
CA ASP A 84 5.54 5.65 8.46
C ASP A 84 4.58 4.61 7.89
N SER A 85 3.34 4.99 7.58
CA SER A 85 2.31 4.07 7.04
C SER A 85 1.68 4.52 5.71
N TRP A 86 2.05 5.70 5.18
CA TRP A 86 1.49 6.21 3.93
C TRP A 86 2.50 6.94 3.04
N ILE A 87 2.15 7.08 1.76
CA ILE A 87 2.90 7.81 0.75
C ILE A 87 2.10 9.04 0.33
N GLU A 88 2.75 10.20 0.31
CA GLU A 88 2.19 11.45 -0.19
C GLU A 88 2.74 11.73 -1.59
N ILE A 89 1.87 11.93 -2.57
CA ILE A 89 2.23 12.26 -3.95
C ILE A 89 1.57 13.58 -4.33
N GLN A 90 2.31 14.51 -4.91
CA GLN A 90 1.77 15.79 -5.35
C GLN A 90 0.84 15.61 -6.58
N GLY A 91 -0.29 16.32 -6.58
CA GLY A 91 -1.31 16.26 -7.63
C GLY A 91 -2.45 15.27 -7.35
N ASP A 92 -3.47 15.27 -8.22
CA ASP A 92 -4.50 14.22 -8.24
C ASP A 92 -4.08 13.10 -9.19
N HIS A 93 -3.66 11.98 -8.61
CA HIS A 93 -3.21 10.79 -9.33
C HIS A 93 -3.95 9.54 -8.89
N ARG A 94 -5.11 9.66 -8.23
CA ARG A 94 -5.86 8.54 -7.63
C ARG A 94 -6.03 7.35 -8.59
N GLN A 95 -6.52 7.65 -9.79
CA GLN A 95 -6.78 6.63 -10.82
C GLN A 95 -5.51 5.98 -11.38
N LYS A 96 -4.43 6.77 -11.54
CA LYS A 96 -3.15 6.25 -12.02
C LYS A 96 -2.48 5.39 -10.97
N ILE A 97 -2.52 5.81 -9.70
CA ILE A 97 -1.97 5.07 -8.57
C ILE A 97 -2.68 3.72 -8.44
N LYS A 98 -4.03 3.69 -8.50
CA LYS A 98 -4.79 2.43 -8.46
C LYS A 98 -4.30 1.45 -9.53
N LYS A 99 -4.14 1.90 -10.78
CA LYS A 99 -3.63 1.05 -11.87
C LYS A 99 -2.22 0.53 -11.59
N ILE A 100 -1.32 1.40 -11.12
CA ILE A 100 0.05 1.00 -10.79
C ILE A 100 0.07 -0.04 -9.66
N LEU A 101 -0.77 0.12 -8.62
CA LEU A 101 -0.87 -0.87 -7.55
C LEU A 101 -1.39 -2.21 -8.07
N ILE A 102 -2.40 -2.22 -8.94
CA ILE A 102 -2.87 -3.44 -9.59
C ILE A 102 -1.74 -4.12 -10.38
N ASP A 103 -0.98 -3.37 -11.18
CA ASP A 103 0.19 -3.89 -11.91
C ASP A 103 1.28 -4.48 -10.99
N MET A 104 1.36 -4.01 -9.75
CA MET A 104 2.33 -4.46 -8.74
C MET A 104 1.87 -5.71 -7.96
N GLY A 105 0.67 -6.22 -8.26
CA GLY A 105 0.09 -7.42 -7.67
C GLY A 105 -0.90 -7.17 -6.52
N PHE A 106 -1.37 -5.93 -6.33
CA PHE A 106 -2.43 -5.65 -5.36
C PHE A 106 -3.80 -5.98 -5.95
N LYS A 107 -4.67 -6.56 -5.13
CA LYS A 107 -6.03 -6.90 -5.55
C LYS A 107 -6.87 -5.63 -5.70
N GLU A 108 -7.56 -5.49 -6.83
CA GLU A 108 -8.38 -4.31 -7.12
C GLU A 108 -9.46 -4.06 -6.05
N ASP A 109 -10.11 -5.12 -5.57
CA ASP A 109 -11.17 -5.05 -4.54
C ASP A 109 -10.68 -4.46 -3.21
N ASN A 110 -9.37 -4.53 -2.95
CA ASN A 110 -8.78 -4.04 -1.72
C ASN A 110 -8.29 -2.58 -1.84
N ILE A 111 -8.39 -1.96 -3.03
CA ILE A 111 -7.97 -0.59 -3.26
C ILE A 111 -9.19 0.32 -3.21
N LEU A 112 -9.31 1.05 -2.10
CA LEU A 112 -10.39 2.00 -1.86
C LEU A 112 -9.96 3.40 -2.29
N ILE A 113 -10.73 4.04 -3.16
CA ILE A 113 -10.51 5.44 -3.54
C ILE A 113 -11.59 6.29 -2.86
N ASP A 114 -11.16 7.24 -2.04
CA ASP A 114 -12.05 8.26 -1.49
C ASP A 114 -12.38 9.27 -2.60
N GLU A 115 -13.68 9.49 -2.84
CA GLU A 115 -14.16 10.49 -3.79
C GLU A 115 -14.05 11.92 -3.24
N GLU A 116 -14.22 12.05 -1.92
CA GLU A 116 -14.16 13.32 -1.20
C GLU A 116 -12.74 13.89 -1.12
N VAL A 117 -12.64 15.21 -1.29
CA VAL A 117 -11.40 15.94 -1.11
C VAL A 117 -11.39 16.54 0.28
N LYS A 118 -10.45 16.11 1.13
CA LYS A 118 -10.31 16.67 2.47
C LYS A 118 -9.48 17.95 2.41
N GLU A 119 -9.98 19.03 2.99
CA GLU A 119 -9.22 20.26 3.18
C GLU A 119 -8.42 20.18 4.48
N VAL A 120 -7.12 20.47 4.40
CA VAL A 120 -6.17 20.37 5.52
C VAL A 120 -5.23 21.56 5.55
#